data_AF-A0A2D5CVT0-F1
#
_entry.id   AF-A0A2D5CVT0-F1
#
_cell.length_a   1.000
_cell.length_b   1.000
_cell.length_c   1.000
_cell.angle_alpha   90.00
_cell.angle_beta   90.00
_cell.angle_gamma   90.00
#
_symmetry.space_group_name_H-M   'P 1'
#
loop_
_entity.id
_entity.type
_entity.pdbx_description
1 polymer ?
#
loop_
_entity_poly.entity_id
_entity_poly.type
_entity_poly.pdbx_seq_one_letter_code
_entity_poly.pdbx_strand_id
1 'polypeptide(L)'
;MKQLGLGFAYLCIYTTPIQIIIIFWVLLEILQTDYSLSTLTTKIFLVENLKFLHDWIYSWFWNAYLDFWYQFPALPMVILKTVFSTWFGFWLLKKLKP
;
A
#
# COMPACT_ATOMS: atom_id res chain seq x y z
N MET A 1 3.65 4.71 26.26
CA MET A 1 4.35 4.27 25.01
C MET A 1 4.00 2.84 24.59
N LYS A 2 3.98 1.85 25.51
CA LYS A 2 3.62 0.45 25.19
C LYS A 2 2.23 0.29 24.53
N GLN A 3 1.22 0.99 25.03
CA GLN A 3 -0.15 0.96 24.47
C GLN A 3 -0.23 1.52 23.04
N LEU A 4 0.54 2.58 22.72
CA LEU A 4 0.61 3.15 21.37
C LEU A 4 1.27 2.17 20.39
N GLY A 5 2.35 1.50 20.82
CA GLY A 5 3.01 0.47 20.01
C GLY A 5 2.10 -0.73 19.73
N LEU A 6 1.29 -1.16 20.71
CA LEU A 6 0.28 -2.19 20.50
C LEU A 6 -0.80 -1.73 19.51
N GLY A 7 -1.30 -0.50 19.65
CA GLY A 7 -2.26 0.09 18.71
C GLY A 7 -1.71 0.12 17.27
N PHE A 8 -0.46 0.54 17.10
CA PHE A 8 0.21 0.55 15.79
C PHE A 8 0.37 -0.88 15.22
N ALA A 9 0.75 -1.85 16.06
CA ALA A 9 0.88 -3.24 15.66
C ALA A 9 -0.46 -3.81 15.13
N TYR A 10 -1.55 -3.51 15.84
CA TYR A 10 -2.90 -3.88 15.41
C TYR A 10 -3.29 -3.19 14.11
N LEU A 11 -3.03 -1.89 13.95
CA LEU A 11 -3.29 -1.17 12.71
C LEU A 11 -2.62 -1.86 11.52
N CYS A 12 -1.32 -2.18 11.64
CA CYS A 12 -0.60 -2.87 10.58
C CYS A 12 -1.28 -4.17 10.15
N ILE A 13 -1.72 -5.01 11.11
CA ILE A 13 -2.36 -6.30 10.84
C ILE A 13 -3.81 -6.13 10.33
N TYR A 14 -4.58 -5.21 10.90
CA TYR A 14 -5.96 -4.99 10.50
C TYR A 14 -6.09 -4.37 9.10
N THR A 15 -5.05 -3.69 8.62
CA THR A 15 -5.02 -3.20 7.24
C THR A 15 -4.66 -4.27 6.21
N THR A 16 -4.12 -5.43 6.62
CA THR A 16 -3.70 -6.51 5.71
C THR A 16 -4.82 -7.01 4.79
N PRO A 17 -6.07 -7.26 5.25
CA PRO A 17 -7.15 -7.70 4.35
C PRO A 17 -7.45 -6.68 3.25
N ILE A 18 -7.44 -5.39 3.58
CA ILE A 18 -7.64 -4.31 2.60
C ILE A 18 -6.49 -4.30 1.59
N GLN A 19 -5.26 -4.47 2.06
CA GLN A 19 -4.09 -4.54 1.17
C GLN A 19 -4.14 -5.76 0.25
N ILE A 20 -4.63 -6.90 0.71
CA ILE A 20 -4.86 -8.10 -0.12
C ILE A 20 -5.90 -7.82 -1.20
N ILE A 21 -7.00 -7.14 -0.87
CA ILE A 21 -8.00 -6.71 -1.86
C ILE A 21 -7.35 -5.83 -2.94
N ILE A 22 -6.49 -4.89 -2.54
CA ILE A 22 -5.76 -4.03 -3.49
C ILE A 22 -4.82 -4.87 -4.37
N ILE A 23 -4.13 -5.88 -3.84
CA ILE A 23 -3.29 -6.79 -4.64
C ILE A 23 -4.13 -7.49 -5.71
N PHE A 24 -5.29 -8.05 -5.34
CA PHE A 24 -6.18 -8.69 -6.30
C PHE A 24 -6.70 -7.71 -7.35
N TRP A 25 -7.04 -6.49 -6.95
CA TRP A 25 -7.49 -5.48 -7.89
C TRP A 25 -6.39 -5.10 -8.90
N VAL A 26 -5.17 -4.84 -8.44
CA VAL A 26 -4.03 -4.56 -9.34
C VAL A 26 -3.77 -5.74 -10.28
N LEU A 27 -3.91 -6.99 -9.82
CA LEU A 27 -3.81 -8.16 -10.69
C LEU A 27 -4.93 -8.22 -11.73
N LEU A 28 -6.17 -7.91 -11.35
CA LEU A 28 -7.30 -7.87 -12.28
C LEU A 28 -7.09 -6.81 -13.36
N GLU A 29 -6.60 -5.64 -13.01
CA GLU A 29 -6.26 -4.58 -13.97
C GLU A 29 -5.24 -5.09 -15.01
N ILE A 30 -4.17 -5.73 -14.57
CA ILE A 30 -3.14 -6.30 -15.47
C ILE A 30 -3.72 -7.39 -16.38
N LEU A 31 -4.75 -8.12 -15.93
CA LEU A 31 -5.39 -9.17 -16.75
C LEU A 31 -6.44 -8.63 -17.71
N GLN A 32 -7.02 -7.46 -17.43
CA GLN A 32 -8.12 -6.87 -18.21
C GLN A 32 -7.66 -5.77 -19.18
N THR A 33 -6.44 -5.26 -18.99
CA THR A 33 -5.87 -4.16 -19.78
C THR A 33 -4.58 -4.59 -20.48
N ASP A 34 -4.06 -3.72 -21.36
CA ASP A 34 -2.76 -3.94 -22.00
C ASP A 34 -1.56 -3.64 -21.07
N TYR A 35 -1.81 -3.32 -19.79
CA TYR A 35 -0.75 -3.09 -18.83
C TYR A 35 -0.05 -4.39 -18.42
N SER A 36 1.26 -4.28 -18.26
CA SER A 36 2.14 -5.33 -17.74
C SER A 36 2.56 -5.05 -16.30
N LEU A 37 3.16 -6.05 -15.65
CA LEU A 37 3.65 -5.97 -14.27
C LEU A 37 4.59 -4.78 -14.00
N SER A 38 5.28 -4.27 -15.02
CA SER A 38 6.23 -3.15 -14.93
C SER A 38 5.66 -1.81 -15.39
N THR A 39 4.63 -1.81 -16.24
CA THR A 39 4.06 -0.60 -16.83
C THR A 39 2.93 -0.01 -16.00
N LEU A 40 2.16 -0.85 -15.28
CA LEU A 40 1.16 -0.38 -14.32
C LEU A 40 1.87 0.19 -13.09
N THR A 41 2.19 1.49 -13.13
CA THR A 41 2.75 2.21 -11.98
C THR A 41 1.68 2.50 -10.93
N THR A 42 2.10 2.73 -9.69
CA THR A 42 1.18 3.13 -8.61
C THR A 42 0.43 4.42 -8.97
N LYS A 43 1.09 5.35 -9.67
CA LYS A 43 0.47 6.59 -10.15
C LYS A 43 -0.65 6.32 -11.14
N ILE A 44 -0.39 5.52 -12.17
CA ILE A 44 -1.37 5.17 -13.22
C ILE A 44 -2.57 4.47 -12.58
N PHE A 45 -2.32 3.45 -11.74
CA PHE A 45 -3.37 2.73 -11.02
C PHE A 45 -4.27 3.68 -10.22
N LEU A 46 -3.67 4.62 -9.47
CA LEU A 46 -4.44 5.58 -8.68
C LEU A 46 -5.21 6.58 -9.54
N VAL A 47 -4.64 7.09 -10.63
CA VAL A 47 -5.33 8.06 -11.50
C VAL A 47 -6.53 7.41 -12.22
N GLU A 48 -6.40 6.15 -12.64
CA GLU A 48 -7.43 5.46 -13.40
C GLU A 48 -8.54 4.91 -12.52
N ASN A 49 -8.21 4.35 -11.35
CA ASN A 49 -9.19 3.71 -10.46
C ASN A 49 -9.69 4.63 -9.33
N LEU A 50 -8.83 5.55 -8.86
CA LEU A 50 -9.06 6.30 -7.61
C LEU A 50 -8.59 7.76 -7.76
N LYS A 51 -8.96 8.44 -8.86
CA LYS A 51 -8.50 9.80 -9.17
C LYS A 51 -8.68 10.79 -8.02
N PHE A 52 -9.83 10.72 -7.33
CA PHE A 52 -10.09 11.56 -6.16
C PHE A 52 -9.03 11.37 -5.06
N LEU A 53 -8.63 10.12 -4.78
CA LEU A 53 -7.64 9.81 -3.76
C LEU A 53 -6.24 10.24 -4.20
N HIS A 54 -5.91 10.10 -5.49
CA HIS A 54 -4.68 10.66 -6.06
C HIS A 54 -4.61 12.18 -5.81
N ASP A 55 -5.59 12.93 -6.30
CA ASP A 55 -5.57 14.39 -6.25
C ASP A 55 -5.61 14.90 -4.81
N TRP A 56 -6.36 14.22 -3.94
CA TRP A 56 -6.38 14.53 -2.52
C TRP A 56 -4.99 14.33 -1.88
N ILE A 57 -4.30 13.19 -2.08
CA ILE A 57 -2.97 12.96 -1.52
C ILE A 57 -1.95 14.00 -2.06
N TYR A 58 -1.98 14.30 -3.35
CA TYR A 58 -1.10 15.30 -3.97
C TYR A 58 -1.36 16.73 -3.51
N SER A 59 -2.53 17.03 -2.95
CA SER A 59 -2.78 18.36 -2.35
C SER A 59 -2.22 18.51 -0.93
N TRP A 60 -1.90 17.41 -0.24
CA TRP A 60 -1.44 17.43 1.17
C TRP A 60 0.06 17.14 1.31
N PHE A 61 0.65 16.39 0.38
CA PHE A 61 2.03 15.91 0.47
C PHE A 61 2.95 16.57 -0.55
N TRP A 62 4.25 16.48 -0.31
CA TRP A 62 5.27 16.97 -1.23
C TRP A 62 5.25 16.17 -2.54
N ASN A 63 4.87 16.82 -3.64
CA ASN A 63 4.67 16.15 -4.94
C ASN A 63 5.88 15.35 -5.42
N ALA A 64 7.10 15.90 -5.36
CA ALA A 64 8.28 15.17 -5.83
C ALA A 64 8.55 13.87 -5.03
N TYR A 65 8.14 13.82 -3.76
CA TYR A 65 8.27 12.63 -2.93
C TYR A 65 7.24 11.58 -3.34
N LEU A 66 6.00 12.01 -3.62
CA LEU A 66 4.95 11.14 -4.14
C LEU A 66 5.31 10.60 -5.52
N ASP A 67 5.77 11.45 -6.44
CA ASP A 67 6.19 11.04 -7.78
C ASP A 67 7.33 10.02 -7.72
N PHE A 68 8.29 10.21 -6.80
CA PHE A 68 9.38 9.26 -6.59
C PHE A 68 8.90 7.87 -6.17
N TRP A 69 7.91 7.78 -5.27
CA TRP A 69 7.37 6.48 -4.85
C TRP A 69 6.34 5.90 -5.81
N TYR A 70 5.55 6.74 -6.47
CA TYR A 70 4.43 6.29 -7.27
C TYR A 70 4.81 5.92 -8.70
N GLN A 71 6.01 6.28 -9.16
CA GLN A 71 6.57 5.76 -10.41
C GLN A 71 6.88 4.26 -10.37
N PHE A 72 7.03 3.66 -9.18
CA PHE A 72 7.31 2.23 -9.07
C PHE A 72 6.09 1.40 -9.47
N PRO A 73 6.30 0.18 -10.03
CA PRO A 73 5.20 -0.68 -10.42
C PRO A 73 4.29 -1.04 -9.24
N ALA A 74 2.99 -0.94 -9.44
CA ALA A 74 1.98 -1.01 -8.37
C ALA A 74 2.00 -2.37 -7.66
N LEU A 75 2.06 -3.45 -8.43
CA LEU A 75 1.98 -4.81 -7.88
C LEU A 75 3.11 -5.14 -6.90
N PRO A 76 4.40 -5.06 -7.28
CA PRO A 76 5.49 -5.36 -6.35
C PRO A 76 5.49 -4.39 -5.16
N MET A 77 5.13 -3.13 -5.35
CA MET A 77 5.10 -2.14 -4.27
C MET A 77 4.03 -2.47 -3.22
N VAL A 78 2.81 -2.84 -3.64
CA VAL A 78 1.73 -3.23 -2.73
C VAL A 78 2.07 -4.56 -2.04
N ILE A 79 2.65 -5.54 -2.75
CA ILE A 79 3.09 -6.81 -2.12
C ILE A 79 4.14 -6.55 -1.05
N LEU A 80 5.20 -5.79 -1.37
CA LEU A 80 6.26 -5.46 -0.40
C LEU A 80 5.71 -4.75 0.83
N LYS A 81 4.84 -3.76 0.62
CA LYS A 81 4.16 -3.05 1.72
C LYS A 81 3.32 -3.99 2.56
N THR A 82 2.61 -4.93 1.93
CA THR A 82 1.72 -5.88 2.62
C THR A 82 2.50 -6.84 3.49
N VAL A 83 3.53 -7.47 2.93
CA VAL A 83 4.40 -8.41 3.65
C VAL A 83 5.10 -7.69 4.78
N PHE A 84 5.73 -6.54 4.51
CA PHE A 84 6.49 -5.81 5.51
C PHE A 84 5.61 -5.30 6.64
N SER A 85 4.47 -4.67 6.35
CA SER A 85 3.58 -4.15 7.39
C SER A 85 2.97 -5.25 8.24
N THR A 86 2.50 -6.34 7.63
CA THR A 86 1.92 -7.48 8.36
C THR A 86 2.96 -8.14 9.25
N TRP A 87 4.15 -8.43 8.71
CA TRP A 87 5.25 -9.00 9.47
C TRP A 87 5.69 -8.09 10.62
N PHE A 88 5.85 -6.79 10.35
CA PHE A 88 6.22 -5.79 11.35
C PHE A 88 5.17 -5.69 12.46
N GLY A 89 3.88 -5.74 12.11
CA GLY A 89 2.78 -5.77 13.06
C GLY A 89 2.85 -6.98 14.00
N PHE A 90 3.05 -8.18 13.47
CA PHE A 90 3.20 -9.39 14.29
C PHE A 90 4.47 -9.36 15.16
N TRP A 91 5.58 -8.88 14.60
CA TRP A 91 6.83 -8.71 15.34
C TRP A 91 6.65 -7.75 16.52
N LEU A 92 5.98 -6.61 16.29
CA LEU A 92 5.73 -5.60 17.30
C LEU A 92 4.78 -6.14 18.39
N LEU A 93 3.73 -6.88 18.01
CA LEU A 93 2.87 -7.58 18.96
C LEU A 93 3.66 -8.56 19.83
N LYS A 94 4.53 -9.38 19.24
CA LYS A 94 5.35 -10.35 19.99
C LYS A 94 6.29 -9.67 20.98
N LYS A 95 6.80 -8.48 20.66
CA LYS A 95 7.72 -7.73 21.55
C LYS A 95 7.01 -6.97 22.65
N LEU A 96 5.77 -6.51 22.41
CA LEU A 96 5.05 -5.66 23.33
C LEU A 96 3.98 -6.39 24.13
N LYS A 97 3.46 -7.53 23.66
CA LYS A 97 2.53 -8.34 24.44
C LYS A 97 3.33 -9.07 25.54
N PRO A 98 2.89 -8.99 26.82
CA PRO A 98 3.53 -9.69 27.93
C PRO A 98 3.43 -11.21 27.77
#